data_AF-Q1D1R2-F1
#
_entry.id   AF-Q1D1R2-F1
#
_cell.length_a   1.000
_cell.length_b   1.000
_cell.length_c   1.000
_cell.angle_alpha   90.00
_cell.angle_beta   90.00
_cell.angle_gamma   90.00
#
_symmetry.space_group_name_H-M   'P 1'
#
loop_
_entity.id
_entity.type
_entity.pdbx_description
1 polymer ?
#
loop_
_entity_poly.entity_id
_entity_poly.type
_entity_poly.pdbx_seq_one_letter_code
_entity_poly.pdbx_strand_id
1 'polypeptide(L)'
;MTIPNFFRASFISALVIGTAAPALAAPATPPAPVAEVGPDGVGMLFPSEPSGSSFYLGDGDPSDSEPFFNMKGDEATPGLEAGVPYWSTPGHRVTYASGKPAGKTVRLHLRPSGGEQSFTWRDGAIENGFIGSPDDLLNFEATVYVRVHEDNGTHHSMSWKMRGGQHTKPEVARSSCVGMDVPFGGVSPQAYRELDHPTYDHLSLTPYFDYQLQEGRWLGVKVVSYLVEGGTRNLLFLDTNPFDASGTPRNEFRLFTEWHDRDGESTGHYNRAATWAGLETTFRVDGWRRVDFAYPSAREIVPPTP
;
A
#
# COMPACT_ATOMS: atom_id res chain seq x y z
N MET A 1 74.42 3.48 -51.33
CA MET A 1 73.75 4.58 -50.60
C MET A 1 72.65 3.93 -49.78
N THR A 2 72.93 3.70 -48.50
CA THR A 2 72.16 2.85 -47.58
C THR A 2 71.42 3.75 -46.60
N ILE A 3 70.10 3.57 -46.48
CA ILE A 3 69.23 4.30 -45.55
C ILE A 3 68.97 3.39 -44.34
N PRO A 4 69.06 3.88 -43.08
CA PRO A 4 68.95 3.05 -41.89
C PRO A 4 67.50 2.83 -41.42
N ASN A 5 67.30 1.67 -40.78
CA ASN A 5 66.08 1.22 -40.13
C ASN A 5 65.73 2.05 -38.88
N PHE A 6 64.47 2.46 -38.75
CA PHE A 6 63.88 2.97 -37.50
C PHE A 6 63.17 1.82 -36.75
N PHE A 7 63.61 1.56 -35.53
CA PHE A 7 62.88 0.73 -34.55
C PHE A 7 61.66 1.51 -34.01
N ARG A 8 60.46 0.93 -34.14
CA ARG A 8 59.26 1.35 -33.40
C ARG A 8 59.16 0.54 -32.10
N ALA A 9 59.16 1.22 -30.95
CA ALA A 9 58.80 0.62 -29.67
C ALA A 9 57.27 0.65 -29.51
N SER A 10 56.66 -0.52 -29.28
CA SER A 10 55.25 -0.65 -28.90
C SER A 10 55.14 -0.56 -27.38
N PHE A 11 54.35 0.40 -26.88
CA PHE A 11 53.93 0.45 -25.49
C PHE A 11 52.72 -0.48 -25.29
N ILE A 12 52.88 -1.49 -24.44
CA ILE A 12 51.78 -2.32 -23.94
C ILE A 12 51.20 -1.63 -22.71
N SER A 13 50.01 -1.05 -22.82
CA SER A 13 49.24 -0.57 -21.67
C SER A 13 48.57 -1.77 -20.99
N ALA A 14 49.00 -2.08 -19.77
CA ALA A 14 48.34 -3.07 -18.92
C ALA A 14 47.01 -2.49 -18.40
N LEU A 15 45.90 -3.11 -18.81
CA LEU A 15 44.57 -2.84 -18.27
C LEU A 15 44.46 -3.45 -16.87
N VAL A 16 44.48 -2.61 -15.84
CA VAL A 16 44.20 -3.02 -14.46
C VAL A 16 42.68 -3.12 -14.30
N ILE A 17 42.16 -4.34 -14.32
CA ILE A 17 40.76 -4.63 -13.97
C ILE A 17 40.67 -4.57 -12.44
N GLY A 18 40.29 -3.41 -11.91
CA GLY A 18 39.96 -3.27 -10.50
C GLY A 18 38.64 -4.00 -10.22
N THR A 19 38.70 -5.11 -9.49
CA THR A 19 37.52 -5.73 -8.90
C THR A 19 37.02 -4.80 -7.79
N ALA A 20 35.96 -4.03 -8.06
CA ALA A 20 35.26 -3.29 -7.02
C ALA A 20 34.78 -4.28 -5.96
N ALA A 21 35.15 -4.06 -4.70
CA ALA A 21 34.61 -4.82 -3.59
C ALA A 21 33.09 -4.67 -3.58
N PRO A 22 32.31 -5.75 -3.33
CA PRO A 22 30.87 -5.65 -3.21
C PRO A 22 30.55 -4.62 -2.12
N ALA A 23 29.72 -3.63 -2.46
CA ALA A 23 29.22 -2.68 -1.49
C ALA A 23 28.58 -3.45 -0.34
N LEU A 24 28.99 -3.13 0.90
CA LEU A 24 28.35 -3.65 2.10
C LEU A 24 26.85 -3.34 2.01
N ALA A 25 26.01 -4.37 2.10
CA ALA A 25 24.56 -4.21 2.11
C ALA A 25 24.17 -3.22 3.22
N ALA A 26 23.29 -2.27 2.89
CA ALA A 26 22.75 -1.36 3.89
C ALA A 26 22.13 -2.17 5.05
N PRO A 27 22.32 -1.76 6.32
CA PRO A 27 21.71 -2.45 7.44
C PRO A 27 20.19 -2.45 7.26
N ALA A 28 19.59 -3.64 7.28
CA ALA A 28 18.15 -3.79 7.15
C ALA A 28 17.43 -3.06 8.30
N THR A 29 16.39 -2.29 7.99
CA THR A 29 15.49 -1.70 8.98
C THR A 29 14.99 -2.80 9.92
N PRO A 30 15.10 -2.66 11.25
CA PRO A 30 14.58 -3.67 12.16
C PRO A 30 13.04 -3.73 12.08
N PRO A 31 12.43 -4.88 12.45
CA PRO A 31 10.99 -4.96 12.63
C PRO A 31 10.50 -3.89 13.61
N ALA A 32 9.35 -3.28 13.31
CA ALA A 32 8.66 -2.39 14.23
C ALA A 32 8.15 -3.20 15.43
N PRO A 33 8.17 -2.61 16.64
CA PRO A 33 7.62 -3.27 17.82
C PRO A 33 6.11 -3.48 17.64
N VAL A 34 5.64 -4.66 18.07
CA VAL A 34 4.21 -4.98 18.15
C VAL A 34 3.68 -4.46 19.49
N ALA A 35 2.70 -3.57 19.45
CA ALA A 35 2.03 -3.02 20.63
C ALA A 35 0.98 -3.99 21.19
N GLU A 36 0.23 -4.64 20.32
CA GLU A 36 -0.85 -5.59 20.66
C GLU A 36 -0.97 -6.65 19.55
N VAL A 37 -1.64 -7.76 19.85
CA VAL A 37 -1.94 -8.81 18.87
C VAL A 37 -3.45 -8.89 18.69
N GLY A 38 -3.89 -8.78 17.44
CA GLY A 38 -5.29 -8.85 17.06
C GLY A 38 -5.89 -10.25 17.26
N PRO A 39 -7.23 -10.37 17.17
CA PRO A 39 -7.93 -11.64 17.34
C PRO A 39 -7.55 -12.70 16.28
N ASP A 40 -6.98 -12.27 15.16
CA ASP A 40 -6.49 -13.06 14.03
C ASP A 40 -4.98 -13.38 14.12
N GLY A 41 -4.33 -13.06 15.25
CA GLY A 41 -2.89 -13.29 15.44
C GLY A 41 -1.99 -12.25 14.76
N VAL A 42 -2.58 -11.25 14.10
CA VAL A 42 -1.84 -10.18 13.43
C VAL A 42 -1.32 -9.19 14.46
N GLY A 43 -0.05 -8.79 14.31
CA GLY A 43 0.61 -7.82 15.15
C GLY A 43 0.22 -6.41 14.75
N MET A 44 -0.14 -5.62 15.75
CA MET A 44 -0.58 -4.24 15.64
C MET A 44 0.55 -3.33 16.12
N LEU A 45 0.96 -2.36 15.31
CA LEU A 45 2.17 -1.57 15.58
C LEU A 45 1.91 -0.42 16.56
N PHE A 46 0.66 0.03 16.64
CA PHE A 46 0.20 1.07 17.54
C PHE A 46 -0.96 0.55 18.41
N PRO A 47 -1.12 1.03 19.66
CA PRO A 47 -2.26 0.68 20.49
C PRO A 47 -3.57 1.07 19.81
N SER A 48 -4.59 0.21 19.92
CA SER A 48 -5.95 0.55 19.50
C SER A 48 -6.50 1.75 20.29
N GLU A 49 -7.26 2.61 19.63
CA GLU A 49 -8.10 3.61 20.31
C GLU A 49 -9.34 2.90 20.88
N PRO A 50 -9.53 2.84 22.21
CA PRO A 50 -10.60 2.02 22.82
C PRO A 50 -12.02 2.38 22.37
N SER A 51 -12.26 3.64 22.01
CA SER A 51 -13.57 4.08 21.49
C SER A 51 -13.66 4.10 19.97
N GLY A 52 -12.58 3.73 19.28
CA GLY A 52 -12.47 3.84 17.84
C GLY A 52 -13.05 2.65 17.09
N SER A 53 -13.49 2.90 15.86
CA SER A 53 -14.00 1.86 14.98
C SER A 53 -12.91 0.86 14.60
N SER A 54 -13.29 -0.41 14.45
CA SER A 54 -12.41 -1.46 13.96
C SER A 54 -13.16 -2.50 13.15
N PHE A 55 -12.45 -3.13 12.23
CA PHE A 55 -12.90 -4.28 11.46
C PHE A 55 -11.76 -5.30 11.36
N TYR A 56 -12.11 -6.56 11.55
CA TYR A 56 -11.25 -7.71 11.35
C TYR A 56 -12.06 -8.76 10.59
N LEU A 57 -11.60 -9.15 9.40
CA LEU A 57 -12.25 -10.25 8.69
C LEU A 57 -12.02 -11.57 9.44
N GLY A 58 -10.80 -11.78 9.96
CA GLY A 58 -10.39 -13.05 10.56
C GLY A 58 -10.62 -14.23 9.60
N ASP A 59 -11.31 -15.26 10.10
CA ASP A 59 -11.75 -16.42 9.31
C ASP A 59 -13.16 -16.24 8.71
N GLY A 60 -13.74 -15.05 8.83
CA GLY A 60 -15.08 -14.74 8.30
C GLY A 60 -15.13 -14.75 6.78
N ASP A 61 -16.33 -15.02 6.25
CA ASP A 61 -16.59 -14.94 4.81
C ASP A 61 -16.68 -13.47 4.35
N PRO A 62 -15.87 -13.05 3.37
CA PRO A 62 -15.99 -11.75 2.73
C PRO A 62 -17.41 -11.36 2.32
N SER A 63 -18.24 -12.31 1.86
CA SER A 63 -19.59 -12.01 1.39
C SER A 63 -20.56 -11.64 2.52
N ASP A 64 -20.27 -12.08 3.74
CA ASP A 64 -21.12 -11.88 4.91
C ASP A 64 -20.69 -10.65 5.74
N SER A 65 -19.68 -9.93 5.27
CA SER A 65 -19.02 -8.85 6.01
C SER A 65 -19.47 -7.43 5.59
N GLU A 66 -20.43 -7.31 4.67
CA GLU A 66 -21.04 -6.02 4.32
C GLU A 66 -21.82 -5.45 5.52
N PRO A 67 -21.81 -4.12 5.75
CA PRO A 67 -21.18 -3.08 4.92
C PRO A 67 -19.70 -2.80 5.25
N PHE A 68 -19.11 -3.51 6.22
CA PHE A 68 -17.79 -3.22 6.78
C PHE A 68 -16.63 -3.69 5.88
N PHE A 69 -16.87 -4.70 5.06
CA PHE A 69 -15.95 -5.18 4.04
C PHE A 69 -16.68 -5.40 2.72
N ASN A 70 -16.14 -4.85 1.65
CA ASN A 70 -16.77 -4.88 0.33
C ASN A 70 -15.74 -5.19 -0.75
N MET A 71 -16.02 -6.19 -1.58
CA MET A 71 -15.16 -6.60 -2.71
C MET A 71 -15.70 -6.18 -4.08
N LYS A 72 -16.60 -5.19 -4.12
CA LYS A 72 -17.27 -4.71 -5.35
C LYS A 72 -17.98 -5.81 -6.15
N GLY A 73 -18.49 -6.82 -5.46
CA GLY A 73 -19.15 -7.98 -6.07
C GLY A 73 -18.19 -9.03 -6.63
N ASP A 74 -16.89 -8.92 -6.35
CA ASP A 74 -15.96 -10.02 -6.61
C ASP A 74 -16.29 -11.21 -5.70
N GLU A 75 -16.36 -12.40 -6.29
CA GLU A 75 -16.46 -13.65 -5.55
C GLU A 75 -15.08 -14.07 -5.04
N ALA A 76 -15.06 -14.66 -3.85
CA ALA A 76 -13.86 -15.23 -3.26
C ALA A 76 -14.12 -16.68 -2.84
N THR A 77 -13.13 -17.54 -3.02
CA THR A 77 -13.18 -18.94 -2.59
C THR A 77 -12.20 -19.16 -1.45
N PRO A 78 -12.57 -19.90 -0.38
CA PRO A 78 -11.66 -20.17 0.72
C PRO A 78 -10.55 -21.13 0.28
N GLY A 79 -9.39 -20.98 0.90
CA GLY A 79 -8.22 -21.83 0.71
C GLY A 79 -7.43 -21.99 2.01
N LEU A 80 -6.55 -22.99 2.04
CA LEU A 80 -5.66 -23.27 3.15
C LEU A 80 -4.32 -23.74 2.60
N GLU A 81 -3.24 -23.04 2.92
CA GLU A 81 -1.89 -23.41 2.51
C GLU A 81 -0.92 -23.31 3.67
N ALA A 82 -0.25 -24.42 3.99
CA ALA A 82 0.74 -24.48 5.07
C ALA A 82 0.23 -23.88 6.41
N GLY A 83 -1.07 -24.04 6.69
CA GLY A 83 -1.73 -23.51 7.89
C GLY A 83 -2.27 -22.09 7.77
N VAL A 84 -2.03 -21.37 6.67
CA VAL A 84 -2.58 -20.05 6.39
C VAL A 84 -3.98 -20.19 5.77
N PRO A 85 -5.08 -19.87 6.47
CA PRO A 85 -6.38 -19.69 5.84
C PRO A 85 -6.35 -18.42 4.97
N TYR A 86 -6.90 -18.51 3.76
CA TYR A 86 -6.96 -17.37 2.86
C TYR A 86 -8.21 -17.41 1.99
N TRP A 87 -8.48 -16.29 1.35
CA TRP A 87 -9.50 -16.14 0.33
C TRP A 87 -8.83 -15.86 -1.01
N SER A 88 -9.29 -16.51 -2.06
CA SER A 88 -8.77 -16.33 -3.42
C SER A 88 -9.84 -15.74 -4.32
N THR A 89 -9.51 -14.70 -5.06
CA THR A 89 -10.44 -14.07 -6.00
C THR A 89 -9.77 -13.80 -7.35
N PRO A 90 -10.48 -14.01 -8.48
CA PRO A 90 -10.01 -13.60 -9.79
C PRO A 90 -10.20 -12.09 -10.07
N GLY A 91 -10.84 -11.38 -9.14
CA GLY A 91 -11.30 -10.00 -9.33
C GLY A 91 -12.26 -9.83 -10.51
N HIS A 92 -12.54 -8.58 -10.86
CA HIS A 92 -13.36 -8.23 -12.01
C HIS A 92 -12.54 -7.52 -13.09
N ARG A 93 -13.11 -7.46 -14.30
CA ARG A 93 -12.52 -6.68 -15.39
C ARG A 93 -12.69 -5.19 -15.11
N VAL A 94 -11.67 -4.42 -15.43
CA VAL A 94 -11.72 -2.96 -15.33
C VAL A 94 -11.21 -2.31 -16.61
N THR A 95 -11.86 -1.22 -17.01
CA THR A 95 -11.32 -0.29 -17.99
C THR A 95 -10.71 0.88 -17.22
N TYR A 96 -9.39 1.03 -17.29
CA TYR A 96 -8.70 2.06 -16.50
C TYR A 96 -8.98 3.45 -17.06
N ALA A 97 -9.33 4.38 -16.16
CA ALA A 97 -9.59 5.77 -16.52
C ALA A 97 -8.34 6.48 -17.09
N SER A 98 -7.14 5.96 -16.82
CA SER A 98 -5.86 6.41 -17.38
C SER A 98 -5.68 6.07 -18.87
N GLY A 99 -6.60 5.34 -19.49
CA GLY A 99 -6.49 4.89 -20.89
C GLY A 99 -5.54 3.71 -21.10
N LYS A 100 -5.01 3.13 -20.01
CA LYS A 100 -4.24 1.87 -20.07
C LYS A 100 -5.13 0.72 -20.56
N PRO A 101 -4.55 -0.33 -21.19
CA PRO A 101 -5.30 -1.50 -21.62
C PRO A 101 -6.16 -2.07 -20.49
N ALA A 102 -7.38 -2.50 -20.82
CA ALA A 102 -8.27 -3.11 -19.84
C ALA A 102 -7.59 -4.31 -19.16
N GLY A 103 -7.81 -4.44 -17.85
CA GLY A 103 -7.13 -5.43 -17.02
C GLY A 103 -8.08 -6.07 -16.01
N LYS A 104 -7.47 -6.61 -14.96
CA LYS A 104 -8.14 -7.16 -13.78
C LYS A 104 -7.80 -6.31 -12.57
N THR A 105 -8.78 -6.09 -11.71
CA THR A 105 -8.63 -5.39 -10.44
C THR A 105 -9.28 -6.21 -9.34
N VAL A 106 -8.65 -6.19 -8.17
CA VAL A 106 -9.21 -6.65 -6.91
C VAL A 106 -9.22 -5.46 -5.98
N ARG A 107 -10.33 -5.23 -5.29
CA ARG A 107 -10.48 -4.12 -4.34
C ARG A 107 -11.04 -4.67 -3.04
N LEU A 108 -10.29 -4.52 -1.97
CA LEU A 108 -10.71 -4.87 -0.63
C LEU A 108 -11.02 -3.55 0.08
N HIS A 109 -12.29 -3.17 0.15
CA HIS A 109 -12.72 -1.95 0.83
C HIS A 109 -13.01 -2.25 2.30
N LEU A 110 -12.29 -1.59 3.21
CA LEU A 110 -12.52 -1.66 4.65
C LEU A 110 -13.23 -0.39 5.09
N ARG A 111 -14.39 -0.54 5.74
CA ARG A 111 -15.25 0.54 6.23
C ARG A 111 -15.68 0.29 7.68
N PRO A 112 -14.77 0.37 8.66
CA PRO A 112 -15.09 0.04 10.05
C PRO A 112 -16.27 0.82 10.64
N SER A 113 -16.54 2.03 10.17
CA SER A 113 -17.68 2.85 10.60
C SER A 113 -19.04 2.40 10.03
N GLY A 114 -19.03 1.61 8.94
CA GLY A 114 -20.25 1.15 8.24
C GLY A 114 -21.11 2.24 7.61
N GLY A 115 -20.62 3.48 7.55
CA GLY A 115 -21.41 4.66 7.17
C GLY A 115 -21.58 4.87 5.66
N GLU A 116 -22.20 6.01 5.31
CA GLU A 116 -22.27 6.53 3.95
C GLU A 116 -21.49 7.83 3.83
N GLN A 117 -20.97 8.12 2.64
CA GLN A 117 -20.20 9.33 2.41
C GLN A 117 -21.12 10.55 2.28
N SER A 118 -20.91 11.52 3.15
CA SER A 118 -21.68 12.77 3.23
C SER A 118 -20.93 13.97 2.65
N PHE A 119 -19.60 13.96 2.72
CA PHE A 119 -18.74 15.07 2.35
C PHE A 119 -17.65 14.65 1.36
N THR A 120 -17.03 15.65 0.75
CA THR A 120 -15.81 15.54 -0.03
C THR A 120 -14.75 16.48 0.54
N TRP A 121 -13.53 16.40 0.01
CA TRP A 121 -12.46 17.34 0.30
C TRP A 121 -12.83 18.80 -0.01
N ARG A 122 -13.88 19.06 -0.81
CA ARG A 122 -14.31 20.40 -1.24
C ARG A 122 -15.41 21.02 -0.40
N ASP A 123 -16.25 20.23 0.26
CA ASP A 123 -17.56 20.67 0.76
C ASP A 123 -17.93 20.16 2.16
N GLY A 124 -16.95 19.71 2.95
CA GLY A 124 -17.18 19.47 4.37
C GLY A 124 -16.16 18.61 5.09
N ALA A 125 -15.34 17.83 4.38
CA ALA A 125 -14.45 16.87 5.05
C ALA A 125 -13.41 17.58 5.94
N ILE A 126 -12.94 18.75 5.53
CA ILE A 126 -11.96 19.54 6.29
C ILE A 126 -12.62 20.16 7.53
N GLU A 127 -13.82 20.71 7.37
CA GLU A 127 -14.54 21.42 8.42
C GLU A 127 -15.08 20.47 9.50
N ASN A 128 -15.56 19.30 9.08
CA ASN A 128 -16.13 18.28 9.98
C ASN A 128 -15.07 17.29 10.49
N GLY A 129 -13.94 17.16 9.80
CA GLY A 129 -12.88 16.21 10.13
C GLY A 129 -13.10 14.80 9.60
N PHE A 130 -14.16 14.55 8.81
CA PHE A 130 -14.50 13.23 8.26
C PHE A 130 -15.28 13.33 6.95
N ILE A 131 -15.26 12.25 6.14
CA ILE A 131 -15.99 12.15 4.87
C ILE A 131 -17.40 11.58 5.05
N GLY A 132 -17.57 10.57 5.90
CA GLY A 132 -18.84 9.87 6.12
C GLY A 132 -19.43 10.20 7.47
N SER A 133 -18.75 9.81 8.55
CA SER A 133 -19.18 10.02 9.93
C SER A 133 -18.00 10.28 10.88
N PRO A 134 -18.25 10.78 12.10
CA PRO A 134 -17.21 10.91 13.14
C PRO A 134 -16.54 9.58 13.54
N ASP A 135 -17.16 8.45 13.23
CA ASP A 135 -16.66 7.12 13.54
C ASP A 135 -15.74 6.57 12.42
N ASP A 136 -15.56 7.32 11.33
CA ASP A 136 -14.59 7.00 10.27
C ASP A 136 -13.15 7.00 10.81
N LEU A 137 -12.27 6.30 10.11
CA LEU A 137 -10.88 6.14 10.53
C LEU A 137 -10.07 7.42 10.30
N LEU A 138 -9.65 8.10 11.38
CA LEU A 138 -8.86 9.33 11.34
C LEU A 138 -7.37 9.03 11.53
N ASN A 139 -7.00 8.36 12.61
CA ASN A 139 -5.66 7.87 12.89
C ASN A 139 -5.76 6.36 12.91
N PHE A 140 -5.21 5.69 11.90
CA PHE A 140 -5.52 4.29 11.73
C PHE A 140 -4.32 3.48 11.27
N GLU A 141 -4.48 2.19 11.47
CA GLU A 141 -3.64 1.16 10.88
C GLU A 141 -4.53 0.17 10.13
N ALA A 142 -4.11 -0.24 8.94
CA ALA A 142 -4.77 -1.26 8.15
C ALA A 142 -3.77 -2.30 7.64
N THR A 143 -4.18 -3.56 7.59
CA THR A 143 -3.33 -4.71 7.25
C THR A 143 -4.02 -5.62 6.26
N VAL A 144 -3.22 -6.21 5.38
CA VAL A 144 -3.60 -7.38 4.59
C VAL A 144 -2.36 -8.23 4.32
N TYR A 145 -2.51 -9.54 4.37
CA TYR A 145 -1.54 -10.45 3.78
C TYR A 145 -2.01 -10.78 2.39
N VAL A 146 -1.14 -10.65 1.39
CA VAL A 146 -1.51 -10.81 -0.02
C VAL A 146 -0.51 -11.69 -0.74
N ARG A 147 -1.00 -12.44 -1.71
CA ARG A 147 -0.19 -13.13 -2.70
C ARG A 147 -0.84 -13.00 -4.07
N VAL A 148 -0.06 -12.60 -5.06
CA VAL A 148 -0.53 -12.42 -6.43
C VAL A 148 -0.11 -13.59 -7.31
N HIS A 149 -0.94 -13.91 -8.31
CA HIS A 149 -0.69 -15.01 -9.24
C HIS A 149 -0.99 -14.62 -10.68
N GLU A 150 -0.18 -15.15 -11.58
CA GLU A 150 -0.29 -15.05 -13.03
C GLU A 150 -0.44 -13.60 -13.48
N ASP A 151 0.71 -12.93 -13.65
CA ASP A 151 0.80 -11.63 -14.30
C ASP A 151 0.00 -11.63 -15.62
N ASN A 152 -0.95 -10.69 -15.74
CA ASN A 152 -1.78 -10.55 -16.94
C ASN A 152 -1.14 -9.70 -18.05
N GLY A 153 0.07 -9.19 -17.81
CA GLY A 153 0.89 -8.37 -18.70
C GLY A 153 0.47 -6.91 -18.80
N THR A 154 -0.46 -6.44 -17.97
CA THR A 154 -1.06 -5.10 -18.09
C THR A 154 -1.28 -4.42 -16.74
N HIS A 155 -0.77 -3.19 -16.61
CA HIS A 155 -1.07 -2.25 -15.52
C HIS A 155 -0.97 -2.83 -14.10
N HIS A 156 0.26 -3.01 -13.64
CA HIS A 156 0.55 -3.45 -12.27
C HIS A 156 0.40 -2.33 -11.25
N SER A 157 -0.39 -2.58 -10.22
CA SER A 157 -0.49 -1.70 -9.06
C SER A 157 -0.86 -2.51 -7.82
N MET A 158 -0.21 -2.24 -6.69
CA MET A 158 -0.61 -2.74 -5.38
C MET A 158 -0.57 -1.57 -4.41
N SER A 159 -1.75 -1.06 -4.06
CA SER A 159 -1.87 0.26 -3.42
C SER A 159 -2.79 0.21 -2.21
N TRP A 160 -2.40 0.90 -1.14
CA TRP A 160 -3.35 1.36 -0.14
C TRP A 160 -3.91 2.72 -0.54
N LYS A 161 -5.23 2.80 -0.69
CA LYS A 161 -5.98 4.06 -0.74
C LYS A 161 -6.52 4.37 0.64
N MET A 162 -6.32 5.59 1.09
CA MET A 162 -6.51 6.01 2.47
C MET A 162 -7.31 7.31 2.52
N ARG A 163 -7.97 7.53 3.66
CA ARG A 163 -8.72 8.76 3.95
C ARG A 163 -9.78 9.10 2.91
N GLY A 164 -10.18 8.13 2.11
CA GLY A 164 -10.95 8.35 0.90
C GLY A 164 -12.43 8.06 1.05
N GLY A 165 -13.12 8.34 -0.03
CA GLY A 165 -14.47 7.88 -0.29
C GLY A 165 -14.58 7.23 -1.67
N GLN A 166 -15.78 7.27 -2.20
CA GLN A 166 -16.16 6.52 -3.38
C GLN A 166 -15.48 7.04 -4.65
N HIS A 167 -14.91 6.12 -5.43
CA HIS A 167 -14.31 6.42 -6.74
C HIS A 167 -15.33 6.25 -7.87
N THR A 168 -16.34 7.11 -7.90
CA THR A 168 -17.47 7.04 -8.84
C THR A 168 -17.52 8.27 -9.75
N LYS A 169 -17.96 8.06 -10.99
CA LYS A 169 -18.33 9.16 -11.91
C LYS A 169 -19.86 9.31 -11.89
N PRO A 170 -20.41 10.53 -12.05
CA PRO A 170 -19.73 11.79 -12.35
C PRO A 170 -19.16 12.54 -11.13
N GLU A 171 -19.40 12.06 -9.91
CA GLU A 171 -19.03 12.74 -8.65
C GLU A 171 -17.54 12.56 -8.30
N VAL A 172 -16.66 13.13 -9.14
CA VAL A 172 -15.20 12.91 -9.07
C VAL A 172 -14.58 13.22 -7.71
N ALA A 173 -15.06 14.26 -7.02
CA ALA A 173 -14.53 14.70 -5.73
C ALA A 173 -14.79 13.68 -4.60
N ARG A 174 -15.69 12.70 -4.80
CA ARG A 174 -15.95 11.67 -3.78
C ARG A 174 -14.74 10.81 -3.47
N SER A 175 -13.74 10.72 -4.37
CA SER A 175 -12.53 9.97 -4.08
C SER A 175 -11.82 10.53 -2.86
N SER A 176 -11.55 11.85 -2.82
CA SER A 176 -11.00 12.56 -1.66
C SER A 176 -9.86 11.79 -0.96
N CYS A 177 -9.04 11.07 -1.72
CA CYS A 177 -8.15 10.07 -1.15
C CYS A 177 -6.68 10.38 -1.43
N VAL A 178 -5.86 9.77 -0.60
CA VAL A 178 -4.43 9.67 -0.81
C VAL A 178 -4.03 8.20 -0.83
N GLY A 179 -2.83 7.88 -1.30
CA GLY A 179 -2.40 6.49 -1.28
C GLY A 179 -0.90 6.29 -1.37
N MET A 180 -0.50 5.04 -1.14
CA MET A 180 0.89 4.59 -1.22
C MET A 180 0.96 3.23 -1.90
N ASP A 181 1.98 3.04 -2.74
CA ASP A 181 2.14 1.88 -3.61
C ASP A 181 3.32 1.00 -3.18
N VAL A 182 3.09 -0.32 -3.22
CA VAL A 182 4.14 -1.33 -3.24
C VAL A 182 4.68 -1.43 -4.66
N PRO A 183 5.99 -1.26 -4.89
CA PRO A 183 6.54 -1.22 -6.23
C PRO A 183 6.58 -2.61 -6.89
N PHE A 184 6.48 -2.59 -8.22
CA PHE A 184 6.63 -3.75 -9.10
C PHE A 184 7.35 -3.36 -10.39
N GLY A 185 8.13 -4.28 -10.96
CA GLY A 185 8.76 -4.06 -12.27
C GLY A 185 9.91 -3.06 -12.27
N GLY A 186 10.58 -2.86 -11.12
CA GLY A 186 11.77 -2.00 -11.02
C GLY A 186 11.47 -0.52 -10.85
N VAL A 187 10.23 -0.16 -10.50
CA VAL A 187 9.86 1.22 -10.17
C VAL A 187 10.08 1.51 -8.68
N SER A 188 10.25 2.78 -8.33
CA SER A 188 10.26 3.23 -6.94
C SER A 188 8.84 3.18 -6.35
N PRO A 189 8.70 2.99 -5.02
CA PRO A 189 7.41 3.21 -4.37
C PRO A 189 6.92 4.63 -4.62
N GLN A 190 5.60 4.80 -4.63
CA GLN A 190 4.97 6.10 -4.85
C GLN A 190 4.00 6.42 -3.74
N ALA A 191 3.83 7.71 -3.47
CA ALA A 191 2.63 8.25 -2.85
C ALA A 191 1.82 8.98 -3.92
N TYR A 192 0.53 9.17 -3.68
CA TYR A 192 -0.27 10.04 -4.54
C TYR A 192 -1.41 10.71 -3.80
N ARG A 193 -1.85 11.84 -4.36
CA ARG A 193 -3.16 12.45 -4.09
C ARG A 193 -4.10 12.20 -5.26
N GLU A 194 -5.31 11.74 -4.97
CA GLU A 194 -6.42 11.63 -5.90
C GLU A 194 -7.67 12.20 -5.23
N LEU A 195 -7.64 13.52 -5.00
CA LEU A 195 -8.76 14.21 -4.37
C LEU A 195 -9.99 14.26 -5.29
N ASP A 196 -9.77 14.31 -6.61
CA ASP A 196 -10.79 14.14 -7.65
C ASP A 196 -10.47 12.96 -8.58
N HIS A 197 -11.31 11.94 -8.67
CA HIS A 197 -11.10 10.80 -9.57
C HIS A 197 -11.37 11.16 -11.05
N PRO A 198 -10.45 10.90 -12.02
CA PRO A 198 -9.22 10.12 -11.92
C PRO A 198 -7.95 10.97 -11.98
N THR A 199 -7.95 12.17 -11.42
CA THR A 199 -6.81 13.10 -11.43
C THR A 199 -5.85 12.74 -10.30
N TYR A 200 -4.70 12.19 -10.65
CA TYR A 200 -3.63 11.82 -9.72
C TYR A 200 -2.46 12.79 -9.78
N ASP A 201 -1.93 13.12 -8.60
CA ASP A 201 -0.58 13.66 -8.43
C ASP A 201 0.30 12.58 -7.79
N HIS A 202 1.26 12.04 -8.53
CA HIS A 202 2.18 11.01 -8.02
C HIS A 202 3.50 11.62 -7.56
N LEU A 203 4.02 11.10 -6.44
CA LEU A 203 5.31 11.44 -5.87
C LEU A 203 6.14 10.17 -5.73
N SER A 204 7.37 10.18 -6.24
CA SER A 204 8.32 9.09 -5.97
C SER A 204 8.81 9.16 -4.53
N LEU A 205 8.82 8.02 -3.84
CA LEU A 205 9.33 7.88 -2.50
C LEU A 205 10.65 7.11 -2.49
N THR A 206 11.42 7.30 -1.42
CA THR A 206 12.66 6.56 -1.19
C THR A 206 12.38 5.41 -0.21
N PRO A 207 12.58 4.14 -0.60
CA PRO A 207 12.43 3.03 0.32
C PRO A 207 13.62 2.95 1.29
N TYR A 208 13.35 2.46 2.51
CA TYR A 208 14.35 2.17 3.53
C TYR A 208 15.09 0.84 3.28
N PHE A 209 14.50 -0.07 2.51
CA PHE A 209 15.14 -1.30 2.04
C PHE A 209 14.60 -1.68 0.67
N ASP A 210 15.39 -2.39 -0.12
CA ASP A 210 14.95 -2.81 -1.46
C ASP A 210 13.90 -3.92 -1.36
N TYR A 211 12.75 -3.69 -1.98
CA TYR A 211 11.73 -4.70 -2.20
C TYR A 211 11.02 -4.44 -3.52
N GLN A 212 10.64 -5.51 -4.18
CA GLN A 212 9.75 -5.54 -5.33
C GLN A 212 8.77 -6.68 -5.10
N LEU A 213 7.50 -6.45 -5.44
CA LEU A 213 6.48 -7.48 -5.36
C LEU A 213 6.88 -8.71 -6.19
N GLN A 214 6.73 -9.90 -5.59
CA GLN A 214 7.08 -11.18 -6.19
C GLN A 214 5.83 -12.05 -6.34
N GLU A 215 5.62 -12.55 -7.55
CA GLU A 215 4.52 -13.48 -7.83
C GLU A 215 4.66 -14.78 -7.01
N GLY A 216 3.53 -15.32 -6.54
CA GLY A 216 3.46 -16.59 -5.82
C GLY A 216 4.02 -16.55 -4.39
N ARG A 217 4.39 -15.38 -3.87
CA ARG A 217 4.87 -15.22 -2.49
C ARG A 217 3.92 -14.38 -1.65
N TRP A 218 3.72 -14.82 -0.41
CA TRP A 218 3.01 -14.05 0.59
C TRP A 218 3.79 -12.79 0.98
N LEU A 219 3.08 -11.69 1.12
CA LEU A 219 3.56 -10.41 1.59
C LEU A 219 2.57 -9.86 2.61
N GLY A 220 3.04 -9.54 3.82
CA GLY A 220 2.27 -8.70 4.74
C GLY A 220 2.42 -7.24 4.31
N VAL A 221 1.31 -6.56 4.03
CA VAL A 221 1.29 -5.12 3.71
C VAL A 221 0.46 -4.42 4.75
N LYS A 222 1.07 -3.44 5.42
CA LYS A 222 0.41 -2.66 6.45
C LYS A 222 0.63 -1.17 6.21
N VAL A 223 -0.41 -0.38 6.38
CA VAL A 223 -0.32 1.07 6.32
C VAL A 223 -0.73 1.67 7.65
N VAL A 224 -0.03 2.71 8.08
CA VAL A 224 -0.39 3.53 9.23
C VAL A 224 -0.51 4.97 8.76
N SER A 225 -1.62 5.62 9.07
CA SER A 225 -1.87 7.01 8.68
C SER A 225 -2.46 7.77 9.85
N TYR A 226 -1.81 8.85 10.27
CA TYR A 226 -2.22 9.64 11.43
C TYR A 226 -1.91 11.12 11.26
N LEU A 227 -2.67 11.97 11.97
CA LEU A 227 -2.50 13.41 11.94
C LEU A 227 -1.21 13.82 12.63
N VAL A 228 -0.56 14.82 12.06
CA VAL A 228 0.60 15.51 12.63
C VAL A 228 0.42 17.02 12.44
N GLU A 229 1.23 17.84 13.11
CA GLU A 229 1.18 19.28 12.89
C GLU A 229 1.39 19.61 11.40
N GLY A 230 0.43 20.32 10.81
CA GLY A 230 0.48 20.76 9.42
C GLY A 230 0.14 19.69 8.37
N GLY A 231 -0.37 18.52 8.75
CA GLY A 231 -0.77 17.51 7.78
C GLY A 231 -0.98 16.10 8.34
N THR A 232 -0.63 15.12 7.53
CA THR A 232 -0.76 13.69 7.85
C THR A 232 0.57 12.98 7.60
N ARG A 233 0.94 12.06 8.49
CA ARG A 233 2.04 11.12 8.27
C ARG A 233 1.49 9.77 7.84
N ASN A 234 1.97 9.28 6.69
CA ASN A 234 1.61 8.00 6.11
C ASN A 234 2.85 7.09 6.10
N LEU A 235 2.72 5.89 6.63
CA LEU A 235 3.79 4.90 6.78
C LEU A 235 3.36 3.61 6.10
N LEU A 236 4.21 3.08 5.21
CA LEU A 236 4.00 1.78 4.58
C LEU A 236 5.00 0.78 5.15
N PHE A 237 4.50 -0.30 5.72
CA PHE A 237 5.27 -1.39 6.30
C PHE A 237 5.08 -2.68 5.49
N LEU A 238 6.16 -3.45 5.38
CA LEU A 238 6.13 -4.76 4.73
C LEU A 238 6.69 -5.84 5.66
N ASP A 239 6.01 -6.98 5.68
CA ASP A 239 6.56 -8.25 6.15
C ASP A 239 6.79 -9.16 4.93
N THR A 240 8.05 -9.33 4.55
CA THR A 240 8.46 -10.00 3.32
C THR A 240 8.52 -11.53 3.46
N ASN A 241 8.31 -12.06 4.67
CA ASN A 241 8.23 -13.49 4.94
C ASN A 241 7.17 -13.72 6.04
N PRO A 242 5.89 -13.43 5.76
CA PRO A 242 4.92 -13.09 6.79
C PRO A 242 4.45 -14.24 7.66
N PHE A 243 4.70 -15.49 7.26
CA PHE A 243 4.21 -16.66 7.97
C PHE A 243 5.36 -17.57 8.40
N ASP A 244 5.18 -18.22 9.55
CA ASP A 244 6.03 -19.32 9.95
C ASP A 244 5.59 -20.65 9.28
N ALA A 245 6.25 -21.75 9.64
CA ALA A 245 5.94 -23.07 9.05
C ALA A 245 4.56 -23.63 9.44
N SER A 246 3.90 -23.02 10.44
CA SER A 246 2.54 -23.37 10.88
C SER A 246 1.47 -22.46 10.27
N GLY A 247 1.86 -21.48 9.46
CA GLY A 247 0.96 -20.48 8.90
C GLY A 247 0.62 -19.34 9.85
N THR A 248 1.32 -19.24 10.99
CA THR A 248 1.10 -18.16 11.97
C THR A 248 1.82 -16.88 11.50
N PRO A 249 1.17 -15.70 11.58
CA PRO A 249 1.82 -14.42 11.30
C PRO A 249 3.11 -14.23 12.14
N ARG A 250 4.22 -13.94 11.48
CA ARG A 250 5.49 -13.61 12.14
C ARG A 250 5.48 -12.21 12.76
N ASN A 251 4.68 -11.32 12.18
CA ASN A 251 4.57 -9.92 12.59
C ASN A 251 5.90 -9.16 12.52
N GLU A 252 6.75 -9.49 11.54
CA GLU A 252 8.07 -8.87 11.32
C GLU A 252 7.98 -7.67 10.37
N PHE A 253 6.96 -6.82 10.56
CA PHE A 253 6.71 -5.65 9.74
C PHE A 253 7.86 -4.64 9.86
N ARG A 254 8.49 -4.29 8.73
CA ARG A 254 9.55 -3.28 8.67
C ARG A 254 9.05 -2.05 7.94
N LEU A 255 9.39 -0.85 8.43
CA LEU A 255 9.06 0.39 7.74
C LEU A 255 9.75 0.38 6.38
N PHE A 256 8.96 0.33 5.32
CA PHE A 256 9.44 0.25 3.95
C PHE A 256 9.60 1.64 3.37
N THR A 257 8.61 2.52 3.53
CA THR A 257 8.70 3.92 3.12
C THR A 257 7.70 4.77 3.90
N GLU A 258 7.87 6.08 3.86
CA GLU A 258 6.92 7.02 4.45
C GLU A 258 6.69 8.23 3.56
N TRP A 259 5.60 8.93 3.83
CA TRP A 259 5.27 10.21 3.22
C TRP A 259 4.56 11.11 4.21
N HIS A 260 5.04 12.35 4.34
CA HIS A 260 4.34 13.40 5.05
C HIS A 260 3.52 14.20 4.02
N ASP A 261 2.21 14.01 4.06
CA ASP A 261 1.25 14.80 3.28
C ASP A 261 1.02 16.15 3.98
N ARG A 262 1.74 17.19 3.54
CA ARG A 262 1.74 18.52 4.17
C ARG A 262 0.77 19.48 3.51
N ASP A 263 0.05 20.23 4.32
CA ASP A 263 -0.81 21.30 3.83
C ASP A 263 0.03 22.43 3.22
N GLY A 264 -0.43 22.97 2.09
CA GLY A 264 0.28 23.98 1.32
C GLY A 264 1.37 23.44 0.39
N GLU A 265 1.80 22.19 0.55
CA GLU A 265 2.76 21.56 -0.36
C GLU A 265 2.07 21.13 -1.65
N SER A 266 2.47 21.73 -2.78
CA SER A 266 1.90 21.39 -4.09
C SER A 266 2.48 20.08 -4.61
N THR A 267 1.60 19.21 -5.09
CA THR A 267 1.94 17.94 -5.77
C THR A 267 1.66 17.99 -7.27
N GLY A 268 1.26 19.15 -7.79
CA GLY A 268 0.72 19.32 -9.13
C GLY A 268 -0.65 20.00 -9.08
N HIS A 269 -1.72 19.21 -9.20
CA HIS A 269 -3.10 19.67 -9.14
C HIS A 269 -3.55 20.07 -7.72
N TYR A 270 -2.94 19.49 -6.69
CA TYR A 270 -3.37 19.66 -5.31
C TYR A 270 -2.28 20.28 -4.44
N ASN A 271 -2.69 21.06 -3.44
CA ASN A 271 -1.84 21.58 -2.38
C ASN A 271 -2.45 21.40 -0.98
N ARG A 272 -3.50 20.58 -0.87
CA ARG A 272 -4.26 20.32 0.35
C ARG A 272 -3.89 18.94 0.87
N ALA A 273 -3.50 18.85 2.13
CA ALA A 273 -3.30 17.55 2.78
C ALA A 273 -4.64 16.90 3.14
N ALA A 274 -4.69 15.57 3.09
CA ALA A 274 -5.83 14.80 3.58
C ALA A 274 -5.76 14.68 5.11
N THR A 275 -6.40 15.62 5.80
CA THR A 275 -6.43 15.70 7.28
C THR A 275 -7.75 15.26 7.89
N TRP A 276 -8.57 14.54 7.13
CA TRP A 276 -9.89 14.06 7.53
C TRP A 276 -9.90 12.53 7.67
N ALA A 277 -10.90 12.02 8.38
CA ALA A 277 -11.21 10.61 8.47
C ALA A 277 -11.86 10.12 7.18
N GLY A 278 -11.44 8.94 6.72
CA GLY A 278 -11.95 8.34 5.49
C GLY A 278 -13.03 7.31 5.75
N LEU A 279 -14.09 7.32 4.94
CA LEU A 279 -15.12 6.29 4.96
C LEU A 279 -14.55 4.92 4.57
N GLU A 280 -13.73 4.89 3.52
CA GLU A 280 -13.14 3.64 3.02
C GLU A 280 -11.62 3.72 2.93
N THR A 281 -10.96 2.72 3.52
CA THR A 281 -9.56 2.41 3.27
C THR A 281 -9.52 1.18 2.36
N THR A 282 -8.93 1.33 1.17
CA THR A 282 -8.99 0.31 0.13
C THR A 282 -7.62 -0.28 -0.14
N PHE A 283 -7.49 -1.59 -0.04
CA PHE A 283 -6.36 -2.27 -0.65
C PHE A 283 -6.73 -2.67 -2.08
N ARG A 284 -5.97 -2.19 -3.06
CA ARG A 284 -6.23 -2.46 -4.48
C ARG A 284 -5.04 -3.16 -5.12
N VAL A 285 -5.35 -4.19 -5.89
CA VAL A 285 -4.38 -4.95 -6.67
C VAL A 285 -4.84 -5.02 -8.13
N ASP A 286 -4.01 -4.55 -9.06
CA ASP A 286 -4.29 -4.54 -10.49
C ASP A 286 -3.20 -5.26 -11.26
N GLY A 287 -3.55 -6.01 -12.31
CA GLY A 287 -2.54 -6.59 -13.20
C GLY A 287 -2.26 -8.09 -12.99
N TRP A 288 -3.06 -8.76 -12.16
CA TRP A 288 -2.96 -10.20 -11.91
C TRP A 288 -4.28 -10.92 -12.18
N ARG A 289 -4.21 -12.20 -12.56
CA ARG A 289 -5.42 -12.99 -12.83
C ARG A 289 -6.10 -13.49 -11.56
N ARG A 290 -5.34 -13.66 -10.48
CA ARG A 290 -5.82 -14.15 -9.20
C ARG A 290 -5.02 -13.51 -8.07
N VAL A 291 -5.72 -13.16 -7.00
CA VAL A 291 -5.13 -12.61 -5.78
C VAL A 291 -5.65 -13.45 -4.61
N ASP A 292 -4.73 -13.94 -3.81
CA ASP A 292 -5.04 -14.49 -2.50
C ASP A 292 -4.86 -13.39 -1.45
N PHE A 293 -5.74 -13.35 -0.47
CA PHE A 293 -5.63 -12.44 0.66
C PHE A 293 -6.02 -13.14 1.97
N ALA A 294 -5.38 -12.73 3.06
CA ALA A 294 -5.66 -13.20 4.41
C ALA A 294 -5.63 -12.03 5.40
N TYR A 295 -6.47 -12.13 6.42
CA TYR A 295 -6.58 -11.17 7.53
C TYR A 295 -6.66 -9.68 7.16
N PRO A 296 -7.55 -9.25 6.23
CA PRO A 296 -7.88 -7.84 6.09
C PRO A 296 -8.38 -7.28 7.43
N SER A 297 -7.73 -6.22 7.89
CA SER A 297 -8.14 -5.51 9.11
C SER A 297 -7.85 -4.02 9.00
N ALA A 298 -8.65 -3.21 9.68
CA ALA A 298 -8.42 -1.78 9.84
C ALA A 298 -9.00 -1.33 11.18
N ARG A 299 -8.29 -0.45 11.89
CA ARG A 299 -8.73 0.07 13.19
C ARG A 299 -8.21 1.48 13.44
N GLU A 300 -8.95 2.23 14.23
CA GLU A 300 -8.46 3.47 14.82
C GLU A 300 -7.37 3.14 15.86
N ILE A 301 -6.33 3.97 15.88
CA ILE A 301 -5.17 3.83 16.78
C ILE A 301 -5.01 5.09 17.62
N VAL A 302 -4.36 4.92 18.77
CA VAL A 302 -3.79 6.06 19.48
C VAL A 302 -2.55 6.53 18.70
N PRO A 303 -2.55 7.73 18.09
CA PRO A 303 -1.40 8.19 17.33
C PRO A 303 -0.19 8.38 18.26
N PRO A 304 1.04 8.19 17.78
CA PRO A 304 2.23 8.43 18.59
C PRO A 304 2.27 9.89 19.07
N THR A 305 2.62 10.09 20.34
CA THR A 305 2.81 11.42 20.90
C THR A 305 3.97 12.13 20.19
N PRO A 306 3.84 13.43 19.87
CA PRO A 306 4.95 14.24 19.35
C PRO A 306 6.20 14.24 20.23
#